data_AF-B8CN63-F1
#
_entry.id   AF-B8CN63-F1
#
_cell.length_a   1.000
_cell.length_b   1.000
_cell.length_c   1.000
_cell.angle_alpha   90.00
_cell.angle_beta   90.00
_cell.angle_gamma   90.00
#
_symmetry.space_group_name_H-M   'P 1'
#
loop_
_entity.id
_entity.type
_entity.pdbx_description
1 polymer ?
#
loop_
_entity_poly.entity_id
_entity_poly.type
_entity_poly.pdbx_seq_one_letter_code
_entity_poly.pdbx_strand_id
1 'polypeptide(L)'
;MGYIASAPDPKREYFSQTQQLYRKLNVQMSVYLELESEFTQTALNALLDCDVIHLSGGDTQRFLQAVKQRKLIAVFQAFVENGGAIVGVSAGAMLLTPSIASAALCGDKVTDQQSALSALNLVDFQFVPHVTQDQLIDSEFQQQLNLLKSRTYLCADNDALLQVGKNLLVYGAPSLIENPPR
;
A
#
# COMPACT_ATOMS: atom_id res chain seq x y z
N MET A 1 -6.80 -13.96 8.21
CA MET A 1 -6.13 -12.88 7.43
C MET A 1 -5.60 -13.45 6.13
N GLY A 2 -5.80 -12.71 5.04
CA GLY A 2 -5.23 -13.00 3.72
C GLY A 2 -4.01 -12.14 3.42
N TYR A 3 -3.16 -12.59 2.50
CA TYR A 3 -1.97 -11.89 2.05
C TYR A 3 -1.94 -11.84 0.52
N ILE A 4 -1.61 -10.68 -0.03
CA ILE A 4 -1.35 -10.51 -1.46
C ILE A 4 0.14 -10.18 -1.66
N ALA A 5 0.80 -11.00 -2.47
CA ALA A 5 2.14 -10.73 -2.94
C ALA A 5 2.12 -9.70 -4.08
N SER A 6 3.02 -8.71 -4.02
CA SER A 6 3.18 -7.67 -5.03
C SER A 6 3.83 -8.16 -6.34
N ALA A 7 4.46 -9.33 -6.31
CA ALA A 7 5.16 -9.97 -7.42
C ALA A 7 5.28 -11.49 -7.18
N PRO A 8 5.67 -12.30 -8.19
CA PRO A 8 5.89 -13.73 -8.01
C PRO A 8 6.92 -14.04 -6.92
N ASP A 9 6.49 -14.73 -5.88
CA ASP A 9 7.32 -15.22 -4.76
C ASP A 9 7.19 -16.76 -4.66
N PRO A 10 7.88 -17.52 -5.53
CA PRO A 10 7.71 -18.97 -5.62
C PRO A 10 8.14 -19.70 -4.34
N LYS A 11 9.00 -19.07 -3.52
CA LYS A 11 9.43 -19.62 -2.24
C LYS A 11 8.56 -19.15 -1.06
N ARG A 12 7.67 -18.19 -1.29
CA ARG A 12 6.80 -17.57 -0.28
C ARG A 12 7.60 -17.05 0.91
N GLU A 13 8.80 -16.51 0.66
CA GLU A 13 9.72 -16.06 1.71
C GLU A 13 9.11 -14.86 2.46
N TYR A 14 8.59 -13.87 1.74
CA TYR A 14 7.97 -12.68 2.34
C TYR A 14 6.66 -13.02 3.04
N PHE A 15 5.85 -13.89 2.43
CA PHE A 15 4.65 -14.42 3.05
C PHE A 15 4.96 -15.15 4.37
N SER A 16 5.97 -16.03 4.38
CA SER A 16 6.33 -16.83 5.56
C SER A 16 6.87 -15.96 6.69
N GLN A 17 7.69 -14.95 6.39
CA GLN A 17 8.18 -13.99 7.38
C GLN A 17 7.02 -13.16 7.98
N THR A 18 6.14 -12.65 7.14
CA THR A 18 4.95 -11.89 7.56
C THR A 18 3.99 -12.76 8.38
N GLN A 19 3.84 -14.04 7.99
CA GLN A 19 3.02 -15.01 8.72
C GLN A 19 3.56 -15.24 10.13
N GLN A 20 4.89 -15.36 10.29
CA GLN A 20 5.53 -15.49 11.60
C GLN A 20 5.32 -14.25 12.47
N LEU A 21 5.35 -13.05 11.90
CA LEU A 21 5.06 -11.81 12.62
C LEU A 21 3.63 -11.81 13.16
N TYR A 22 2.64 -12.05 12.30
CA TYR A 22 1.23 -12.09 12.73
C TYR A 22 0.93 -13.21 13.72
N ARG A 23 1.63 -14.35 13.62
CA ARG A 23 1.49 -15.45 14.58
C ARG A 23 1.89 -15.03 16.00
N LYS A 24 2.89 -14.16 16.16
CA LYS A 24 3.26 -13.59 17.48
C LYS A 24 2.16 -12.70 18.07
N LEU A 25 1.25 -12.20 17.23
CA LEU A 25 0.08 -11.41 17.60
C LEU A 25 -1.19 -12.27 17.72
N ASN A 26 -1.07 -13.60 17.71
CA ASN A 26 -2.19 -14.55 17.69
C ASN A 26 -3.12 -14.41 16.46
N VAL A 27 -2.62 -13.87 15.35
CA VAL A 27 -3.35 -13.75 14.09
C VAL A 27 -2.91 -14.87 13.14
N GLN A 28 -3.88 -15.62 12.63
CA GLN A 28 -3.65 -16.64 11.60
C GLN A 28 -3.75 -16.02 10.21
N MET A 29 -2.64 -16.08 9.47
CA MET A 29 -2.55 -15.68 8.06
C MET A 29 -2.37 -16.92 7.20
N SER A 30 -3.45 -17.45 6.65
CA SER A 30 -3.48 -18.76 5.96
C SER A 30 -3.81 -18.68 4.48
N VAL A 31 -4.30 -17.53 4.00
CA VAL A 31 -4.66 -17.33 2.60
C VAL A 31 -3.56 -16.51 1.92
N TYR A 32 -3.09 -17.02 0.79
CA TYR A 32 -2.07 -16.40 -0.06
C TYR A 32 -2.64 -16.21 -1.46
N LEU A 33 -2.49 -15.01 -1.99
CA LEU A 33 -2.82 -14.67 -3.36
C LEU A 33 -1.61 -14.03 -4.03
N GLU A 34 -1.30 -14.51 -5.23
CA GLU A 34 -0.35 -13.90 -6.16
C GLU A 34 -1.15 -13.49 -7.40
N LEU A 35 -0.87 -12.32 -7.96
CA LEU A 35 -1.74 -11.69 -8.97
C LEU A 35 -1.36 -12.04 -10.41
N GLU A 36 -0.19 -12.61 -10.64
CA GLU A 36 0.37 -12.86 -11.96
C GLU A 36 0.35 -14.35 -12.31
N SER A 37 1.42 -15.07 -12.00
CA SER A 37 1.70 -16.46 -12.40
C SER A 37 0.80 -17.51 -11.73
N GLU A 38 0.44 -17.32 -10.47
CA GLU A 38 -0.32 -18.30 -9.67
C GLU A 38 -1.75 -17.80 -9.36
N PHE A 39 -2.25 -16.81 -10.09
CA PHE A 39 -3.57 -16.26 -9.86
C PHE A 39 -4.67 -17.29 -10.11
N THR A 40 -5.57 -17.45 -9.13
CA THR A 40 -6.79 -18.24 -9.28
C THR A 40 -7.98 -17.53 -8.64
N GLN A 41 -9.16 -17.70 -9.24
CA GLN A 41 -10.40 -17.17 -8.68
C GLN A 41 -10.72 -17.78 -7.31
N THR A 42 -10.37 -19.05 -7.09
CA THR A 42 -10.53 -19.73 -5.80
C THR A 42 -9.72 -19.07 -4.69
N ALA A 43 -8.44 -18.74 -4.96
CA ALA A 43 -7.60 -18.03 -4.00
C ALA A 43 -8.12 -16.61 -3.72
N LEU A 44 -8.60 -15.90 -4.75
CA LEU A 44 -9.23 -14.60 -4.56
C LEU A 44 -10.50 -14.68 -3.70
N ASN A 45 -11.38 -15.65 -3.94
CA ASN A 45 -12.58 -15.82 -3.12
C ASN A 45 -12.21 -16.10 -1.65
N ALA A 46 -11.27 -17.02 -1.41
CA ALA A 46 -10.78 -17.31 -0.06
C ALA A 46 -10.12 -16.07 0.61
N LEU A 47 -9.52 -15.19 -0.19
CA LEU A 47 -8.94 -13.94 0.31
C LEU A 47 -10.04 -12.97 0.77
N LEU A 48 -11.12 -12.85 -0.02
CA LEU A 48 -12.24 -11.97 0.28
C LEU A 48 -13.13 -12.48 1.44
N ASP A 49 -13.05 -13.77 1.76
CA ASP A 49 -13.68 -14.36 2.94
C ASP A 49 -12.90 -14.06 4.25
N CYS A 50 -11.72 -13.42 4.18
CA CYS A 50 -10.95 -13.03 5.36
C CYS A 50 -11.42 -11.68 5.93
N ASP A 51 -11.33 -11.48 7.25
CA ASP A 51 -11.64 -10.18 7.87
C ASP A 51 -10.62 -9.08 7.51
N VAL A 52 -9.37 -9.49 7.24
CA VAL A 52 -8.24 -8.58 6.98
C VAL A 52 -7.40 -9.09 5.82
N ILE A 53 -7.01 -8.18 4.92
CA ILE A 53 -6.10 -8.44 3.80
C ILE A 53 -4.82 -7.62 3.99
N HIS A 54 -3.66 -8.28 3.91
CA HIS A 54 -2.34 -7.66 3.90
C HIS A 54 -1.84 -7.49 2.45
N LEU A 55 -1.47 -6.27 2.07
CA LEU A 55 -0.80 -5.96 0.80
C LEU A 55 0.70 -5.78 1.08
N SER A 56 1.53 -6.62 0.45
CA SER A 56 2.98 -6.63 0.68
C SER A 56 3.69 -5.38 0.13
N GLY A 57 4.93 -5.18 0.58
CA GLY A 57 5.88 -4.30 -0.10
C GLY A 57 6.43 -4.92 -1.38
N GLY A 58 7.10 -4.11 -2.21
CA GLY A 58 7.71 -4.52 -3.47
C GLY A 58 7.72 -3.38 -4.49
N ASP A 59 7.67 -3.71 -5.79
CA ASP A 59 7.55 -2.72 -6.86
C ASP A 59 6.11 -2.21 -6.95
N THR A 60 5.92 -0.90 -6.70
CA THR A 60 4.59 -0.31 -6.55
C THR A 60 3.83 -0.26 -7.87
N GLN A 61 4.52 0.05 -8.97
CA GLN A 61 3.90 0.15 -10.29
C GLN A 61 3.47 -1.21 -10.80
N ARG A 62 4.33 -2.23 -10.70
CA ARG A 62 4.00 -3.62 -11.04
C ARG A 62 2.81 -4.11 -10.23
N PHE A 63 2.81 -3.83 -8.92
CA PHE A 63 1.73 -4.27 -8.04
C PHE A 63 0.39 -3.66 -8.47
N LEU A 64 0.34 -2.34 -8.68
CA LEU A 64 -0.87 -1.67 -9.16
C LEU A 64 -1.31 -2.17 -10.54
N GLN A 65 -0.36 -2.42 -11.46
CA GLN A 65 -0.66 -2.98 -12.77
C GLN A 65 -1.32 -4.35 -12.65
N ALA A 66 -0.81 -5.24 -11.81
CA ALA A 66 -1.40 -6.56 -11.59
C ALA A 66 -2.82 -6.45 -11.00
N VAL A 67 -3.03 -5.59 -10.00
CA VAL A 67 -4.35 -5.30 -9.42
C VAL A 67 -5.34 -4.80 -10.49
N LYS A 68 -4.91 -3.87 -11.36
CA LYS A 68 -5.73 -3.32 -12.44
C LYS A 68 -6.05 -4.35 -13.52
N GLN A 69 -5.07 -5.14 -13.95
CA GLN A 69 -5.27 -6.20 -14.94
C GLN A 69 -6.29 -7.24 -14.48
N ARG A 70 -6.35 -7.50 -13.17
CA ARG A 70 -7.33 -8.39 -12.54
C ARG A 70 -8.65 -7.69 -12.17
N LYS A 71 -8.79 -6.39 -12.45
CA LYS A 71 -9.97 -5.56 -12.16
C LYS A 71 -10.35 -5.55 -10.67
N LEU A 72 -9.36 -5.57 -9.78
CA LEU A 72 -9.59 -5.71 -8.33
C LEU A 72 -9.78 -4.39 -7.56
N ILE A 73 -9.65 -3.23 -8.22
CA ILE A 73 -9.83 -1.92 -7.57
C ILE A 73 -11.20 -1.83 -6.89
N ALA A 74 -12.28 -2.03 -7.65
CA ALA A 74 -13.65 -1.98 -7.13
C ALA A 74 -13.94 -3.12 -6.14
N VAL A 75 -13.27 -4.26 -6.29
CA VAL A 75 -13.42 -5.41 -5.39
C VAL A 75 -12.86 -5.07 -4.00
N PHE A 76 -11.68 -4.46 -3.92
CA PHE A 76 -11.09 -4.05 -2.64
C PHE A 76 -11.79 -2.86 -2.01
N GLN A 77 -12.31 -1.92 -2.80
CA GLN A 77 -13.18 -0.86 -2.31
C GLN A 77 -14.43 -1.43 -1.65
N ALA A 78 -15.14 -2.33 -2.35
CA ALA A 78 -16.32 -3.00 -1.80
C ALA A 78 -15.99 -3.85 -0.56
N PHE A 79 -14.83 -4.51 -0.53
CA PHE A 79 -14.38 -5.26 0.65
C PHE A 79 -14.27 -4.37 1.89
N VAL A 80 -13.67 -3.18 1.76
CA VAL A 80 -13.56 -2.22 2.87
C VAL A 80 -14.91 -1.62 3.23
N GLU A 81 -15.75 -1.28 2.25
CA GLU A 81 -17.11 -0.78 2.48
C GLU A 81 -17.98 -1.80 3.25
N ASN A 82 -17.75 -3.10 3.02
CA ASN A 82 -18.42 -4.18 3.72
C ASN A 82 -17.81 -4.52 5.09
N GLY A 83 -16.88 -3.71 5.60
CA GLY A 83 -16.31 -3.83 6.94
C GLY A 83 -15.00 -4.61 7.03
N GLY A 84 -14.46 -5.08 5.90
CA GLY A 84 -13.12 -5.66 5.84
C GLY A 84 -12.02 -4.63 6.06
N ALA A 85 -10.88 -5.04 6.59
CA ALA A 85 -9.72 -4.16 6.77
C ALA A 85 -8.59 -4.49 5.80
N ILE A 86 -7.92 -3.47 5.27
CA ILE A 86 -6.71 -3.66 4.45
C ILE A 86 -5.51 -3.04 5.16
N VAL A 87 -4.46 -3.85 5.33
CA VAL A 87 -3.16 -3.41 5.85
C VAL A 87 -2.20 -3.33 4.67
N GLY A 88 -1.67 -2.14 4.38
CA GLY A 88 -0.65 -1.95 3.36
C GLY A 88 0.72 -1.72 3.98
N VAL A 89 1.76 -2.35 3.43
CA VAL A 89 3.16 -2.12 3.82
C VAL A 89 3.95 -1.64 2.62
N SER A 90 4.74 -0.57 2.78
CA SER A 90 5.57 0.02 1.71
C SER A 90 4.74 0.26 0.43
N ALA A 91 5.04 -0.41 -0.69
CA ALA A 91 4.20 -0.39 -1.90
C ALA A 91 2.71 -0.63 -1.64
N GLY A 92 2.37 -1.64 -0.83
CA GLY A 92 0.99 -1.94 -0.46
C GLY A 92 0.29 -0.79 0.27
N ALA A 93 1.02 0.03 1.03
CA ALA A 93 0.48 1.23 1.69
C ALA A 93 0.17 2.33 0.66
N MET A 94 1.07 2.54 -0.30
CA MET A 94 0.87 3.50 -1.39
C MET A 94 -0.33 3.12 -2.27
N LEU A 95 -0.62 1.83 -2.45
CA LEU A 95 -1.81 1.36 -3.17
C LEU A 95 -3.13 1.80 -2.51
N LEU A 96 -3.17 2.00 -1.19
CA LEU A 96 -4.40 2.42 -0.48
C LEU A 96 -4.77 3.89 -0.76
N THR A 97 -3.81 4.69 -1.20
CA THR A 97 -3.96 6.12 -1.45
C THR A 97 -4.72 6.40 -2.76
N PRO A 98 -5.02 7.67 -3.11
CA PRO A 98 -5.62 8.00 -4.40
C PRO A 98 -4.74 7.63 -5.60
N SER A 99 -3.41 7.63 -5.44
CA SER A 99 -2.48 7.40 -6.54
C SER A 99 -1.11 6.97 -6.05
N ILE A 100 -0.43 6.08 -6.76
CA ILE A 100 0.95 5.66 -6.46
C ILE A 100 2.03 6.68 -6.90
N ALA A 101 1.67 7.93 -7.21
CA ALA A 101 2.63 8.93 -7.68
C ALA A 101 3.78 9.18 -6.68
N SER A 102 3.54 8.95 -5.39
CA SER A 102 4.57 9.03 -4.35
C SER A 102 5.67 7.98 -4.47
N ALA A 103 5.47 6.90 -5.24
CA ALA A 103 6.47 5.85 -5.38
C ALA A 103 7.78 6.35 -6.02
N ALA A 104 7.72 7.43 -6.82
CA ALA A 104 8.90 8.09 -7.37
C ALA A 104 9.89 8.55 -6.27
N LEU A 105 9.37 9.02 -5.13
CA LEU A 105 10.16 9.46 -3.98
C LEU A 105 10.90 8.31 -3.29
N CYS A 106 10.48 7.07 -3.55
CA CYS A 106 11.10 5.85 -3.02
C CYS A 106 12.08 5.20 -4.03
N GLY A 107 12.31 5.85 -5.18
CA GLY A 107 13.18 5.33 -6.24
C GLY A 107 12.49 4.39 -7.23
N ASP A 108 11.17 4.18 -7.12
CA ASP A 108 10.42 3.41 -8.11
C ASP A 108 10.32 4.19 -9.43
N LYS A 109 10.41 3.46 -10.54
CA LYS A 109 10.11 4.03 -11.86
C LYS A 109 8.60 4.08 -12.05
N VAL A 110 8.03 5.27 -11.93
CA VAL A 110 6.62 5.53 -12.24
C VAL A 110 6.44 5.97 -13.69
N THR A 111 5.30 5.64 -14.29
CA THR A 111 4.91 6.13 -15.60
C THR A 111 4.36 7.56 -15.53
N ASP A 112 4.61 8.36 -16.56
CA ASP A 112 4.04 9.71 -16.70
C ASP A 112 2.52 9.71 -16.98
N GLN A 113 1.94 8.54 -17.28
CA GLN A 113 0.52 8.42 -17.55
C GLN A 113 -0.30 8.49 -16.25
N GLN A 114 -0.84 9.67 -15.92
CA GLN A 114 -1.58 9.88 -14.67
C GLN A 114 -2.70 8.86 -14.39
N SER A 115 -3.44 8.43 -15.43
CA SER A 115 -4.50 7.42 -15.27
C SER A 115 -3.97 6.03 -14.87
N ALA A 116 -2.73 5.73 -15.24
CA ALA A 116 -2.06 4.50 -14.83
C ALA A 116 -1.64 4.53 -13.35
N LEU A 117 -1.49 5.72 -12.76
CA LEU A 117 -1.11 5.91 -11.36
C LEU A 117 -2.28 5.92 -10.37
N SER A 118 -3.54 6.05 -10.83
CA SER A 118 -4.71 6.03 -9.93
C SER A 118 -4.83 4.67 -9.21
N ALA A 119 -4.94 4.70 -7.88
CA ALA A 119 -4.87 3.50 -7.04
C ALA A 119 -6.22 3.19 -6.37
N LEU A 120 -6.22 2.62 -5.17
CA LEU A 120 -7.47 2.16 -4.52
C LEU A 120 -8.31 3.30 -3.96
N ASN A 121 -7.70 4.46 -3.68
CA ASN A 121 -8.40 5.66 -3.20
C ASN A 121 -9.26 5.38 -1.94
N LEU A 122 -8.72 4.60 -1.01
CA LEU A 122 -9.37 4.24 0.26
C LEU A 122 -9.14 5.30 1.35
N VAL A 123 -8.13 6.15 1.16
CA VAL A 123 -7.82 7.31 2.00
C VAL A 123 -7.68 8.56 1.12
N ASP A 124 -7.80 9.75 1.73
CA ASP A 124 -7.79 11.05 1.05
C ASP A 124 -6.42 11.75 1.08
N PHE A 125 -5.36 11.00 1.35
CA PHE A 125 -3.98 11.48 1.44
C PHE A 125 -3.01 10.56 0.72
N GLN A 126 -1.83 11.09 0.41
CA GLN A 126 -0.67 10.35 -0.06
C GLN A 126 0.20 9.84 1.09
N PHE A 127 0.94 8.78 0.81
CA PHE A 127 1.83 8.13 1.76
C PHE A 127 3.20 7.92 1.10
N VAL A 128 4.26 8.29 1.81
CA VAL A 128 5.66 8.07 1.41
C VAL A 128 6.31 7.23 2.51
N PRO A 129 6.62 5.94 2.28
CA PRO A 129 7.33 5.11 3.25
C PRO A 129 8.83 5.42 3.28
N HIS A 130 9.52 4.84 4.27
CA HIS A 130 10.98 4.77 4.36
C HIS A 130 11.69 6.14 4.39
N VAL A 131 11.00 7.19 4.83
CA VAL A 131 11.58 8.54 4.85
C VAL A 131 12.62 8.66 5.95
N THR A 132 13.81 9.05 5.56
CA THR A 132 14.93 9.35 6.46
C THR A 132 15.18 10.85 6.56
N GLN A 133 15.87 11.29 7.62
CA GLN A 133 16.22 12.71 7.79
C GLN A 133 17.10 13.25 6.66
N ASP A 134 18.00 12.42 6.12
CA ASP A 134 18.88 12.81 5.03
C ASP A 134 18.11 13.06 3.73
N GLN A 135 17.04 12.30 3.46
CA GLN A 135 16.17 12.53 2.30
C GLN A 135 15.40 13.85 2.42
N LEU A 136 15.03 14.27 3.63
CA LEU A 136 14.27 15.52 3.83
C LEU A 136 15.08 16.76 3.43
N ILE A 137 16.41 16.71 3.50
CA ILE A 137 17.28 17.82 3.08
C ILE A 137 17.76 17.69 1.63
N ASP A 138 17.45 16.57 0.96
CA ASP A 138 17.81 16.36 -0.43
C ASP A 138 16.95 17.21 -1.38
N SER A 139 17.61 17.93 -2.29
CA SER A 139 16.93 18.86 -3.18
C SER A 139 16.05 18.19 -4.22
N GLU A 140 16.44 17.00 -4.71
CA GLU A 140 15.66 16.25 -5.70
C GLU A 140 14.39 15.68 -5.06
N PHE A 141 14.53 15.11 -3.86
CA PHE A 141 13.42 14.66 -3.03
C PHE A 141 12.42 15.80 -2.78
N GLN A 142 12.89 16.98 -2.36
CA GLN A 142 12.02 18.14 -2.14
C GLN A 142 11.33 18.61 -3.43
N GLN A 143 12.02 18.59 -4.57
CA GLN A 143 11.41 18.94 -5.86
C GLN A 143 10.31 17.96 -6.24
N GLN A 144 10.56 16.65 -6.14
CA GLN A 144 9.58 15.60 -6.43
C GLN A 144 8.39 15.67 -5.47
N LEU A 145 8.63 15.93 -4.19
CA LEU A 145 7.60 16.07 -3.18
C LEU A 145 6.66 17.25 -3.49
N ASN A 146 7.21 18.37 -3.96
CA ASN A 146 6.42 19.53 -4.38
C ASN A 146 5.56 19.28 -5.63
N LEU A 147 5.86 18.24 -6.42
CA LEU A 147 5.00 17.82 -7.53
C LEU A 147 3.73 17.10 -7.06
N LEU A 148 3.74 16.53 -5.85
CA LEU A 148 2.57 15.92 -5.25
C LEU A 148 1.61 17.01 -4.77
N LYS A 149 0.57 17.28 -5.57
CA LYS A 149 -0.49 18.26 -5.27
C LYS A 149 -1.57 17.69 -4.34
N SER A 150 -1.14 17.15 -3.20
CA SER A 150 -2.03 16.50 -2.24
C SER A 150 -1.45 16.55 -0.83
N ARG A 151 -2.34 16.41 0.16
CA ARG A 151 -1.96 16.11 1.54
C ARG A 151 -1.12 14.82 1.55
N THR A 152 0.10 14.89 2.07
CA THR A 152 1.07 13.78 1.99
C THR A 152 1.69 13.52 3.36
N TYR A 153 1.67 12.26 3.80
CA TYR A 153 2.38 11.81 4.99
C TYR A 153 3.71 11.20 4.61
N LEU A 154 4.78 11.74 5.21
CA LEU A 154 6.13 11.24 5.13
C LEU A 154 6.39 10.39 6.37
N CYS A 155 6.60 9.10 6.17
CA CYS A 155 6.65 8.11 7.24
C CYS A 155 8.00 7.41 7.27
N ALA A 156 8.61 7.33 8.45
CA ALA A 156 9.73 6.44 8.72
C ALA A 156 9.23 4.98 8.87
N ASP A 157 10.16 4.03 8.94
CA ASP A 157 9.85 2.58 9.01
C ASP A 157 9.02 2.16 10.23
N ASN A 158 9.05 2.97 11.29
CA ASN A 158 8.34 2.73 12.55
C ASN A 158 7.05 3.57 12.68
N ASP A 159 6.69 4.35 11.66
CA ASP A 159 5.45 5.11 11.63
C ASP A 159 4.31 4.28 11.03
N ALA A 160 3.08 4.57 11.47
CA ALA A 160 1.89 3.97 10.88
C ALA A 160 0.70 4.92 10.92
N LEU A 161 -0.19 4.78 9.93
CA LEU A 161 -1.45 5.50 9.83
C LEU A 161 -2.60 4.49 9.84
N LEU A 162 -3.58 4.72 10.71
CA LEU A 162 -4.78 3.89 10.81
C LEU A 162 -6.02 4.75 10.59
N GLN A 163 -6.70 4.53 9.46
CA GLN A 163 -7.97 5.17 9.15
C GLN A 163 -9.13 4.29 9.63
N VAL A 164 -9.95 4.81 10.56
CA VAL A 164 -11.18 4.16 11.03
C VAL A 164 -12.35 5.12 10.83
N GLY A 165 -13.18 4.86 9.81
CA GLY A 165 -14.24 5.77 9.41
C GLY A 165 -13.65 7.13 9.02
N LYS A 166 -13.99 8.19 9.75
CA LYS A 166 -13.43 9.55 9.55
C LYS A 166 -12.21 9.86 10.43
N ASN A 167 -11.86 8.97 11.36
CA ASN A 167 -10.79 9.19 12.31
C ASN A 167 -9.49 8.63 11.76
N LEU A 168 -8.46 9.47 11.70
CA LEU A 168 -7.09 9.07 11.41
C LEU A 168 -6.30 9.01 12.71
N LEU A 169 -5.85 7.82 13.08
CA LEU A 169 -4.90 7.62 14.17
C LEU A 169 -3.48 7.57 13.58
N VAL A 170 -2.58 8.30 14.21
CA VAL A 170 -1.18 8.42 13.81
C VAL A 170 -0.30 7.79 14.87
N TYR A 171 0.55 6.85 14.46
CA TYR A 171 1.52 6.18 15.32
C TYR A 171 2.94 6.52 14.85
N GLY A 172 3.82 6.80 15.81
CA GLY A 172 5.17 7.32 15.53
C GLY A 172 5.16 8.84 15.39
N ALA A 173 6.00 9.38 14.50
CA ALA A 173 6.15 10.81 14.27
C ALA A 173 6.23 11.16 12.76
N PRO A 174 5.26 10.75 11.93
CA PRO A 174 5.27 11.09 10.52
C PRO A 174 5.09 12.59 10.32
N SER A 175 5.76 13.11 9.30
CA SER A 175 5.62 14.52 8.90
C SER A 175 4.48 14.68 7.92
N LEU A 176 3.64 15.70 8.12
CA LEU A 176 2.55 16.02 7.21
C LEU A 176 2.93 17.22 6.33
N ILE A 177 2.75 17.06 5.02
CA ILE A 177 2.90 18.12 4.03
C ILE A 177 1.53 18.43 3.43
N GLU A 178 1.17 19.72 3.38
CA GLU A 178 -0.02 20.21 2.70
C GLU A 178 0.40 20.96 1.43
N ASN A 179 -0.02 20.47 0.27
CA ASN A 179 0.28 21.08 -1.03
C ASN A 179 -0.97 21.11 -1.93
N PRO A 180 -1.53 22.29 -2.25
CA PRO A 180 -1.08 23.61 -1.79
C PRO A 180 -1.26 23.77 -0.26
N PRO A 181 -0.45 24.63 0.38
CA PRO A 181 -0.66 24.97 1.79
C PRO A 181 -2.03 25.65 1.96
N ARG A 182 -2.70 25.38 3.09
CA ARG A 182 -3.98 26.02 3.45
C ARG A 182 -3.84 27.51 3.72
#